data_AF-W7TPW1-F1
#
_entry.id   AF-W7TPW1-F1
#
_cell.length_a   1.000
_cell.length_b   1.000
_cell.length_c   1.000
_cell.angle_alpha   90.00
_cell.angle_beta   90.00
_cell.angle_gamma   90.00
#
_symmetry.space_group_name_H-M   'P 1'
#
loop_
_entity.id
_entity.type
_entity.pdbx_description
1 polymer ?
#
loop_
_entity_poly.entity_id
_entity_poly.type
_entity_poly.pdbx_seq_one_letter_code
_entity_poly.pdbx_strand_id
1 'polypeptide(L)'
;MQGLIEEVSAATADCPSSPAKEHFSDRGEDEVIHEETTASHPPSPDTAGSATDSLIRSLMEELSAAKEEIARLTKERAYFKRKAEWCTIEDQRILSPVITSTDHWQERTWLLLHEPIRSALLDFEELVASPSFDPVQYPWKVTNFFYFFNTAFAPYVRRHHQVEQKIYIPWVAGKTEIPDEVRGGYDGIEELIQEVEASEAEYKSLERAIRKGKIPPASVETSVVRSDTSAPSTLGPLSQGHENIKAKNREKAPDEEGGPASAPASLPATSLASAPAPSPKNTPLSSRSLYDWRRRLIARLDRLSHHLIVHMDQEESFFPPAVLRYFSQHEEERILEQMSSASAAHLELPMVLLAMDVWGSPETKAAFLKKLSRAARYTLNTYWLSSYKKSVARSLESLALQEPPPTVYLPHMSVNQLLVAAPVFLLCTIS
;
A
#
# COMPACT_ATOMS: atom_id res chain seq x y z
N MET A 1 -16.83 43.91 15.43
CA MET A 1 -16.45 44.24 14.05
C MET A 1 -17.37 43.48 13.13
N GLN A 2 -18.45 44.16 12.71
CA GLN A 2 -19.37 43.71 11.67
C GLN A 2 -18.78 44.07 10.31
N GLY A 3 -18.90 43.17 9.34
CA GLY A 3 -18.68 43.48 7.94
C GLY A 3 -18.00 42.36 7.17
N LEU A 4 -18.69 41.92 6.11
CA LEU A 4 -18.23 41.18 4.92
C LEU A 4 -18.76 39.75 4.79
N ILE A 5 -20.01 39.65 4.32
CA ILE A 5 -20.52 38.55 3.49
C ILE A 5 -21.34 39.21 2.36
N GLU A 6 -20.78 39.23 1.16
CA GLU A 6 -21.48 39.37 -0.14
C GLU A 6 -20.71 38.43 -1.10
N GLU A 7 -21.30 37.27 -1.41
CA GLU A 7 -21.98 36.96 -2.66
C GLU A 7 -21.04 36.90 -3.90
N VAL A 8 -20.77 35.66 -4.33
CA VAL A 8 -20.34 35.37 -5.70
C VAL A 8 -21.38 34.43 -6.30
N SER A 9 -22.25 35.00 -7.13
CA SER A 9 -23.12 34.30 -8.07
C SER A 9 -22.94 34.99 -9.41
N ALA A 10 -22.41 34.25 -10.40
CA ALA A 10 -22.59 34.41 -11.85
C ALA A 10 -21.37 33.88 -12.62
N ALA A 11 -21.55 32.74 -13.29
CA ALA A 11 -20.83 32.41 -14.52
C ALA A 11 -21.61 31.34 -15.28
N THR A 12 -22.63 31.80 -16.01
CA THR A 12 -23.25 31.07 -17.11
C THR A 12 -22.49 31.32 -18.40
N ALA A 13 -22.41 30.27 -19.22
CA ALA A 13 -22.18 30.25 -20.67
C ALA A 13 -20.81 30.73 -21.20
N ASP A 14 -20.07 29.80 -21.82
CA ASP A 14 -19.86 29.88 -23.27
C ASP A 14 -19.28 28.57 -23.82
N CYS A 15 -19.90 28.11 -24.91
CA CYS A 15 -19.60 26.88 -25.63
C CYS A 15 -19.05 27.27 -27.00
N PRO A 16 -17.81 26.92 -27.38
CA PRO A 16 -17.35 27.08 -28.75
C PRO A 16 -17.52 25.78 -29.54
N SER A 17 -18.43 25.88 -30.51
CA SER A 17 -18.49 25.26 -31.83
C SER A 17 -17.36 24.30 -32.29
N SER A 18 -17.79 23.18 -32.86
CA SER A 18 -17.03 22.26 -33.72
C SER A 18 -16.20 22.94 -34.82
N PRO A 19 -15.07 22.31 -35.19
CA PRO A 19 -14.65 22.10 -36.56
C PRO A 19 -14.62 20.58 -36.84
N ALA A 20 -14.59 20.04 -38.05
CA ALA A 20 -14.80 20.44 -39.43
C ALA A 20 -14.76 19.08 -40.15
N LYS A 21 -15.59 18.90 -41.17
CA LYS A 21 -15.61 17.68 -41.99
C LYS A 21 -14.30 17.61 -42.79
N GLU A 22 -13.50 16.58 -42.58
CA GLU A 22 -12.42 16.25 -43.51
C GLU A 22 -12.95 15.38 -44.66
N HIS A 23 -12.68 15.88 -45.87
CA HIS A 23 -12.90 15.22 -47.14
C HIS A 23 -11.94 14.04 -47.29
N PHE A 24 -12.49 12.83 -47.45
CA PHE A 24 -11.72 11.68 -47.92
C PHE A 24 -11.55 11.81 -49.44
N SER A 25 -10.32 12.04 -49.89
CA SER A 25 -9.98 12.08 -51.31
C SER A 25 -9.65 10.68 -51.79
N ASP A 26 -10.43 10.24 -52.76
CA ASP A 26 -10.22 9.08 -53.61
C ASP A 26 -8.96 9.32 -54.47
N ARG A 27 -7.96 8.43 -54.36
CA ARG A 27 -6.85 8.29 -55.31
C ARG A 27 -6.63 6.81 -55.56
N GLY A 28 -7.16 6.34 -56.67
CA GLY A 28 -6.70 5.14 -57.33
C GLY A 28 -5.33 5.35 -57.94
N GLU A 29 -4.42 4.43 -57.64
CA GLU A 29 -3.26 4.14 -58.47
C GLU A 29 -3.25 2.61 -58.70
N ASP A 30 -3.58 2.23 -59.93
CA ASP A 30 -3.46 0.88 -60.45
C ASP A 30 -1.96 0.57 -60.63
N GLU A 31 -1.37 -0.18 -59.70
CA GLU A 31 -0.04 -0.75 -59.88
C GLU A 31 -0.17 -2.18 -60.42
N VAL A 32 0.09 -2.32 -61.72
CA VAL A 32 0.12 -3.60 -62.44
C VAL A 32 1.37 -4.37 -62.01
N ILE A 33 1.19 -5.35 -61.12
CA ILE A 33 2.24 -6.32 -60.76
C ILE A 33 2.27 -7.41 -61.84
N HIS A 34 3.37 -7.49 -62.58
CA HIS A 34 3.69 -8.61 -63.45
C HIS A 34 4.02 -9.85 -62.61
N GLU A 35 3.11 -10.81 -62.55
CA GLU A 35 3.40 -12.17 -62.07
C GLU A 35 4.26 -12.92 -63.10
N GLU A 36 5.55 -13.08 -62.79
CA GLU A 36 6.44 -14.01 -63.49
C GLU A 36 6.17 -15.43 -62.98
N THR A 37 5.31 -16.16 -63.70
CA THR A 37 4.94 -17.54 -63.40
C THR A 37 6.11 -18.49 -63.68
N THR A 38 7.02 -18.65 -62.71
CA THR A 38 7.97 -19.76 -62.71
C THR A 38 7.28 -21.01 -62.17
N ALA A 39 7.06 -21.98 -63.05
CA ALA A 39 6.48 -23.29 -62.74
C ALA A 39 7.40 -24.05 -61.77
N SER A 40 7.18 -23.85 -60.48
CA SER A 40 7.82 -24.58 -59.39
C SER A 40 7.02 -25.85 -59.08
N HIS A 41 7.76 -26.93 -58.84
CA HIS A 41 7.24 -28.26 -58.57
C HIS A 41 6.19 -28.28 -57.44
N PRO A 42 5.18 -29.17 -57.51
CA PRO A 42 4.19 -29.32 -56.46
C PRO A 42 4.88 -29.63 -55.13
N PRO A 43 4.62 -28.85 -54.06
CA PRO A 43 5.19 -29.12 -52.75
C PRO A 43 4.72 -30.50 -52.26
N SER A 44 5.66 -31.28 -51.74
CA SER A 44 5.40 -32.58 -51.16
C SER A 44 4.31 -32.47 -50.08
N PRO A 45 3.28 -33.35 -50.06
CA PRO A 45 2.13 -33.23 -49.16
C PRO A 45 2.46 -33.32 -47.65
N ASP A 46 3.70 -33.65 -47.29
CA ASP A 46 4.12 -33.85 -45.90
C ASP A 46 4.56 -32.57 -45.17
N THR A 47 4.70 -31.42 -45.85
CA THR A 47 5.15 -30.17 -45.19
C THR A 47 4.02 -29.23 -44.74
N ALA A 48 2.81 -29.40 -45.28
CA ALA A 48 1.67 -28.53 -44.96
C ALA A 48 1.18 -28.68 -43.50
N GLY A 49 1.22 -29.90 -42.95
CA GLY A 49 0.81 -30.17 -41.56
C GLY A 49 1.70 -29.49 -40.52
N SER A 50 3.01 -29.38 -40.80
CA SER A 50 3.99 -28.81 -39.87
C SER A 50 3.81 -27.29 -39.67
N ALA A 51 3.39 -26.57 -40.71
CA ALA A 51 3.19 -25.12 -40.64
C ALA A 51 1.94 -24.77 -39.84
N THR A 52 0.85 -25.52 -40.05
CA THR A 52 -0.40 -25.39 -39.27
C THR A 52 -0.19 -25.72 -37.80
N ASP A 53 0.55 -26.78 -37.48
CA ASP A 53 0.81 -27.17 -36.08
C ASP A 53 1.68 -26.15 -35.33
N SER A 54 2.64 -25.53 -36.04
CA SER A 54 3.46 -24.45 -35.48
C SER A 54 2.63 -23.20 -35.19
N LEU A 55 1.74 -22.82 -36.10
CA LEU A 55 0.86 -21.66 -35.92
C LEU A 55 -0.13 -21.89 -34.76
N ILE A 56 -0.72 -23.08 -34.68
CA ILE A 56 -1.64 -23.44 -33.59
C ILE A 56 -0.92 -23.36 -32.24
N ARG A 57 0.33 -23.86 -32.14
CA ARG A 57 1.10 -23.80 -30.91
C ARG A 57 1.40 -22.36 -30.49
N SER A 58 1.82 -21.51 -31.43
CA SER A 58 2.07 -20.08 -31.18
C SER A 58 0.82 -19.37 -30.66
N LEU A 59 -0.33 -19.59 -31.29
CA LEU A 59 -1.60 -18.99 -30.87
C LEU A 59 -2.04 -19.48 -29.47
N MET A 60 -1.77 -20.75 -29.13
CA MET A 60 -2.07 -21.27 -27.80
C MET A 60 -1.18 -20.64 -26.72
N GLU A 61 0.10 -20.41 -27.01
CA GLU A 61 1.03 -19.72 -26.11
C GLU A 61 0.62 -18.26 -25.88
N GLU A 62 0.28 -17.53 -26.95
CA GLU A 62 -0.23 -16.15 -26.86
C GLU A 62 -1.55 -16.08 -26.06
N LEU A 63 -2.47 -17.02 -26.31
CA LEU A 63 -3.74 -17.08 -25.56
C LEU A 63 -3.50 -17.38 -24.08
N SER A 64 -2.52 -18.22 -23.74
CA SER A 64 -2.14 -18.50 -22.36
C SER A 64 -1.57 -17.26 -21.68
N ALA A 65 -0.64 -16.56 -22.33
CA ALA A 65 -0.07 -15.32 -21.82
C ALA A 65 -1.13 -14.23 -21.62
N ALA A 66 -2.06 -14.08 -22.58
CA ALA A 66 -3.16 -13.13 -22.47
C ALA A 66 -4.11 -13.45 -21.31
N LYS A 67 -4.38 -14.74 -21.04
CA LYS A 67 -5.19 -15.15 -19.89
C LYS A 67 -4.52 -14.83 -18.55
N GLU A 68 -3.22 -15.05 -18.46
CA GLU A 68 -2.45 -14.69 -17.27
C GLU A 68 -2.46 -13.17 -17.04
N GLU A 69 -2.30 -12.39 -18.11
CA GLU A 69 -2.34 -10.92 -18.05
C GLU A 69 -3.72 -10.39 -17.66
N ILE A 70 -4.80 -10.95 -18.21
CA ILE A 70 -6.17 -10.60 -17.80
C ILE A 70 -6.42 -10.96 -16.34
N ALA A 71 -5.94 -12.13 -15.87
CA ALA A 71 -6.05 -12.51 -14.47
C ALA A 71 -5.27 -11.56 -13.55
N ARG A 72 -4.08 -11.13 -13.98
CA ARG A 72 -3.24 -10.13 -13.29
C ARG A 72 -3.95 -8.78 -13.20
N LEU A 73 -4.41 -8.24 -14.33
CA LEU A 73 -5.14 -6.97 -14.39
C LEU A 73 -6.47 -7.03 -13.63
N THR A 74 -7.14 -8.19 -13.59
CA THR A 74 -8.36 -8.39 -12.80
C THR A 74 -8.05 -8.35 -11.31
N LYS A 75 -6.93 -8.94 -10.85
CA LYS A 75 -6.47 -8.83 -9.47
C LYS A 75 -6.06 -7.40 -9.12
N GLU A 76 -5.32 -6.71 -9.99
CA GLU A 76 -4.95 -5.30 -9.79
C GLU A 76 -6.16 -4.38 -9.78
N ARG A 77 -7.13 -4.58 -10.68
CA ARG A 77 -8.39 -3.82 -10.68
C ARG A 77 -9.22 -4.13 -9.45
N ALA A 78 -9.26 -5.38 -8.99
CA ALA A 78 -9.91 -5.75 -7.74
C ALA A 78 -9.20 -5.10 -6.55
N TYR A 79 -7.87 -5.01 -6.55
CA TYR A 79 -7.10 -4.26 -5.58
C TYR A 79 -7.46 -2.78 -5.59
N PHE A 80 -7.39 -2.10 -6.74
CA PHE A 80 -7.70 -0.67 -6.84
C PHE A 80 -9.17 -0.38 -6.55
N LYS A 81 -10.08 -1.30 -6.88
CA LYS A 81 -11.48 -1.20 -6.47
C LYS A 81 -11.61 -1.34 -4.95
N ARG A 82 -10.95 -2.32 -4.33
CA ARG A 82 -10.92 -2.49 -2.87
C ARG A 82 -10.28 -1.28 -2.19
N LYS A 83 -9.19 -0.73 -2.74
CA LYS A 83 -8.49 0.45 -2.23
C LYS A 83 -9.30 1.74 -2.43
N ALA A 84 -10.02 1.87 -3.54
CA ALA A 84 -10.98 2.95 -3.72
C ALA A 84 -12.14 2.83 -2.72
N GLU A 85 -12.63 1.61 -2.46
CA GLU A 85 -13.59 1.30 -1.39
C GLU A 85 -13.01 1.59 0.01
N TRP A 86 -11.69 1.43 0.24
CA TRP A 86 -11.00 1.81 1.48
C TRP A 86 -10.87 3.32 1.64
N CYS A 87 -10.70 4.07 0.55
CA CYS A 87 -10.59 5.53 0.58
C CYS A 87 -11.96 6.24 0.60
N THR A 88 -13.05 5.53 0.31
CA THR A 88 -14.42 6.05 0.38
C THR A 88 -15.22 5.33 1.48
N ILE A 89 -15.10 5.83 2.71
CA ILE A 89 -16.21 6.09 3.64
C ILE A 89 -17.27 4.95 3.72
N GLU A 90 -17.10 3.99 4.64
CA GLU A 90 -18.14 3.50 5.59
C GLU A 90 -17.73 2.20 6.32
N ASP A 91 -16.93 1.32 5.72
CA ASP A 91 -16.44 0.13 6.43
C ASP A 91 -15.10 0.45 7.13
N GLN A 92 -15.23 1.13 8.28
CA GLN A 92 -14.20 1.39 9.30
C GLN A 92 -13.64 0.08 9.86
N ARG A 93 -12.98 -0.72 9.03
CA ARG A 93 -12.47 -2.01 9.46
C ARG A 93 -11.26 -1.78 10.36
N ILE A 94 -11.47 -2.02 11.64
CA ILE A 94 -10.39 -2.22 12.60
C ILE A 94 -9.56 -3.43 12.12
N LEU A 95 -8.27 -3.22 11.90
CA LEU A 95 -7.34 -4.26 11.44
C LEU A 95 -6.86 -5.13 12.61
N SER A 96 -6.91 -4.62 13.85
CA SER A 96 -6.66 -5.40 15.06
C SER A 96 -7.51 -6.67 15.09
N PRO A 97 -6.89 -7.84 15.31
CA PRO A 97 -7.63 -9.08 15.58
C PRO A 97 -8.09 -9.17 17.05
N VAL A 98 -7.61 -8.30 17.92
CA VAL A 98 -7.86 -8.32 19.38
C VAL A 98 -8.94 -7.33 19.77
N ILE A 99 -8.79 -6.08 19.36
CA ILE A 99 -9.76 -5.00 19.62
C ILE A 99 -10.70 -4.94 18.43
N THR A 100 -11.96 -5.32 18.62
CA THR A 100 -12.96 -5.35 17.53
C THR A 100 -14.00 -4.24 17.63
N SER A 101 -13.86 -3.32 18.59
CA SER A 101 -14.76 -2.19 18.81
C SER A 101 -14.00 -0.93 19.23
N THR A 102 -14.63 0.23 19.03
CA THR A 102 -14.17 1.55 19.50
C THR A 102 -15.05 2.09 20.64
N ASP A 103 -15.90 1.26 21.24
CA ASP A 103 -16.87 1.71 22.25
C ASP A 103 -16.20 2.21 23.52
N HIS A 104 -15.06 1.62 23.89
CA HIS A 104 -14.32 2.01 25.07
C HIS A 104 -13.16 2.97 24.76
N TRP A 105 -12.81 3.83 25.73
CA TRP A 105 -11.79 4.86 25.54
C TRP A 105 -10.39 4.25 25.44
N GLN A 106 -10.08 3.24 26.26
CA GLN A 106 -8.79 2.58 26.26
C GLN A 106 -8.54 1.82 24.94
N GLU A 107 -9.56 1.15 24.40
CA GLU A 107 -9.47 0.48 23.09
C GLU A 107 -9.16 1.46 21.98
N ARG A 108 -9.86 2.60 21.95
CA ARG A 108 -9.58 3.68 21.00
C ARG A 108 -8.18 4.24 21.13
N THR A 109 -7.67 4.44 22.35
CA THR A 109 -6.30 4.92 22.57
C THR A 109 -5.29 4.04 21.85
N TRP A 110 -5.42 2.72 22.00
CA TRP A 110 -4.51 1.75 21.38
C TRP A 110 -4.68 1.66 19.87
N LEU A 111 -5.92 1.63 19.37
CA LEU A 111 -6.19 1.63 17.93
C LEU A 111 -5.64 2.86 17.22
N LEU A 112 -5.72 4.04 17.84
CA LEU A 112 -5.20 5.29 17.26
C LEU A 112 -3.67 5.29 17.04
N LEU A 113 -2.95 4.42 17.76
CA LEU A 113 -1.50 4.26 17.64
C LEU A 113 -1.14 3.08 16.72
N HIS A 114 -1.86 1.96 16.82
CA HIS A 114 -1.50 0.72 16.13
C HIS A 114 -2.08 0.60 14.72
N GLU A 115 -3.28 1.09 14.48
CA GLU A 115 -3.93 0.99 13.16
C GLU A 115 -3.16 1.71 12.05
N PRO A 116 -2.54 2.89 12.26
CA PRO A 116 -1.64 3.47 11.27
C PRO A 116 -0.46 2.56 10.90
N ILE A 117 0.07 1.81 11.85
CA ILE A 117 1.17 0.86 11.62
C ILE A 117 0.67 -0.30 10.76
N ARG A 118 -0.43 -0.95 11.17
CA ARG A 118 -1.03 -2.07 10.41
C ARG A 118 -1.40 -1.67 8.98
N SER A 119 -2.05 -0.52 8.83
CA SER A 119 -2.46 0.01 7.53
C SER A 119 -1.25 0.23 6.60
N ALA A 120 -0.19 0.85 7.11
CA ALA A 120 1.03 1.06 6.34
C ALA A 120 1.75 -0.25 5.96
N LEU A 121 1.81 -1.24 6.86
CA LEU A 121 2.41 -2.54 6.58
C LEU A 121 1.68 -3.29 5.47
N LEU A 122 0.33 -3.30 5.50
CA LEU A 122 -0.48 -3.89 4.44
C LEU A 122 -0.23 -3.21 3.09
N ASP A 123 -0.22 -1.86 3.08
CA ASP A 123 0.09 -1.09 1.88
C ASP A 123 1.50 -1.40 1.34
N PHE A 124 2.49 -1.61 2.22
CA PHE A 124 3.86 -1.96 1.82
C PHE A 124 3.95 -3.33 1.18
N GLU A 125 3.44 -4.36 1.85
CA GLU A 125 3.46 -5.74 1.36
C GLU A 125 2.82 -5.85 -0.01
N GLU A 126 1.65 -5.24 -0.16
CA GLU A 126 0.93 -5.23 -1.41
C GLU A 126 1.66 -4.45 -2.51
N LEU A 127 2.19 -3.27 -2.18
CA LEU A 127 2.96 -2.47 -3.12
C LEU A 127 4.19 -3.23 -3.60
N VAL A 128 5.02 -3.77 -2.70
CA VAL A 128 6.27 -4.44 -3.11
C VAL A 128 6.01 -5.79 -3.79
N ALA A 129 4.88 -6.43 -3.54
CA ALA A 129 4.45 -7.64 -4.24
C ALA A 129 3.80 -7.34 -5.61
N SER A 130 3.29 -6.12 -5.83
CA SER A 130 2.65 -5.72 -7.09
C SER A 130 3.63 -5.79 -8.28
N PRO A 131 3.23 -6.39 -9.42
CA PRO A 131 4.01 -6.36 -10.66
C PRO A 131 4.46 -4.94 -11.04
N SER A 132 3.62 -3.95 -10.74
CA SER A 132 3.89 -2.55 -11.01
C SER A 132 5.05 -1.94 -10.20
N PHE A 133 5.46 -2.57 -9.09
CA PHE A 133 6.68 -2.21 -8.35
C PHE A 133 7.90 -2.84 -9.03
N ASP A 134 8.15 -2.41 -10.26
CA ASP A 134 9.29 -2.85 -11.04
C ASP A 134 10.47 -1.88 -10.85
N PRO A 135 11.58 -2.30 -10.22
CA PRO A 135 12.74 -1.44 -9.97
C PRO A 135 13.50 -1.03 -11.23
N VAL A 136 13.30 -1.72 -12.37
CA VAL A 136 13.89 -1.40 -13.67
C VAL A 136 13.02 -0.38 -14.41
N GLN A 137 11.72 -0.66 -14.50
CA GLN A 137 10.78 0.16 -15.26
C GLN A 137 10.36 1.42 -14.51
N TYR A 138 10.25 1.36 -13.18
CA TYR A 138 9.72 2.43 -12.33
C TYR A 138 10.62 2.71 -11.11
N PRO A 139 11.89 3.14 -11.32
CA PRO A 139 12.83 3.42 -10.23
C PRO A 139 12.34 4.51 -9.25
N TRP A 140 11.46 5.39 -9.71
CA TRP A 140 10.83 6.41 -8.87
C TRP A 140 9.92 5.80 -7.79
N LYS A 141 9.30 4.64 -8.02
CA LYS A 141 8.48 3.95 -7.01
C LYS A 141 9.33 3.43 -5.87
N VAL A 142 10.48 2.84 -6.19
CA VAL A 142 11.44 2.39 -5.19
C VAL A 142 11.91 3.57 -4.33
N THR A 143 12.23 4.69 -4.98
CA THR A 143 12.65 5.92 -4.30
C THR A 143 11.55 6.45 -3.38
N ASN A 144 10.30 6.53 -3.85
CA ASN A 144 9.17 6.99 -3.05
C ASN A 144 8.85 6.06 -1.88
N PHE A 145 8.93 4.75 -2.09
CA PHE A 145 8.73 3.76 -1.05
C PHE A 145 9.72 4.00 0.10
N PHE A 146 11.03 4.07 -0.19
CA PHE A 146 12.03 4.31 0.86
C PHE A 146 11.96 5.71 1.44
N TYR A 147 11.56 6.72 0.65
CA TYR A 147 11.29 8.04 1.21
C TYR A 147 10.21 7.97 2.28
N PHE A 148 9.05 7.36 2.00
CA PHE A 148 7.99 7.19 2.99
C PHE A 148 8.47 6.35 4.18
N PHE A 149 9.08 5.19 3.91
CA PHE A 149 9.53 4.27 4.95
C PHE A 149 10.51 4.95 5.92
N ASN A 150 11.54 5.61 5.39
CA ASN A 150 12.63 6.20 6.19
C ASN A 150 12.25 7.53 6.85
N THR A 151 11.32 8.30 6.28
CA THR A 151 10.99 9.65 6.79
C THR A 151 9.72 9.72 7.63
N ALA A 152 8.83 8.74 7.50
CA ALA A 152 7.56 8.71 8.22
C ALA A 152 7.40 7.42 9.04
N PHE A 153 7.38 6.26 8.38
CA PHE A 153 7.01 5.00 9.03
C PHE A 153 8.01 4.54 10.09
N ALA A 154 9.28 4.34 9.73
CA ALA A 154 10.29 3.85 10.66
C ALA A 154 10.55 4.83 11.83
N PRO A 155 10.64 6.15 11.63
CA PRO A 155 10.71 7.11 12.74
C PRO A 155 9.48 7.06 13.66
N TYR A 156 8.28 6.85 13.11
CA TYR A 156 7.06 6.71 13.89
C TYR A 156 7.07 5.47 14.77
N VAL A 157 7.34 4.29 14.21
CA VAL A 157 7.38 3.03 14.97
C VAL A 157 8.40 3.11 16.10
N ARG A 158 9.62 3.59 15.81
CA ARG A 158 10.67 3.78 16.83
C ARG A 158 10.24 4.70 17.95
N ARG A 159 9.57 5.79 17.59
CA ARG A 159 9.12 6.78 18.54
C ARG A 159 7.98 6.25 19.39
N HIS A 160 6.99 5.61 18.78
CA HIS A 160 5.87 4.91 19.44
C HIS A 160 6.41 3.96 20.52
N HIS A 161 7.29 3.03 20.14
CA HIS A 161 7.95 2.10 21.09
C HIS A 161 8.72 2.83 22.18
N GLN A 162 9.49 3.87 21.82
CA GLN A 162 10.26 4.63 22.80
C GLN A 162 9.36 5.32 23.83
N VAL A 163 8.20 5.83 23.41
CA VAL A 163 7.22 6.41 24.32
C VAL A 163 6.70 5.36 25.29
N GLU A 164 6.30 4.21 24.78
CA GLU A 164 5.75 3.13 25.58
C GLU A 164 6.75 2.68 26.64
N GLN A 165 7.97 2.37 26.22
CA GLN A 165 9.03 1.94 27.13
C GLN A 165 9.39 2.97 28.21
N LYS A 166 9.35 4.26 27.88
CA LYS A 166 9.79 5.33 28.81
C LYS A 166 8.67 5.87 29.69
N ILE A 167 7.42 5.81 29.23
CA ILE A 167 6.30 6.52 29.86
C ILE A 167 5.18 5.54 30.19
N TYR A 168 4.62 4.87 29.19
CA TYR A 168 3.37 4.11 29.36
C TYR A 168 3.58 2.80 30.14
N ILE A 169 4.57 1.99 29.76
CA ILE A 169 4.91 0.72 30.42
C ILE A 169 5.26 0.93 31.90
N PRO A 170 6.15 1.87 32.28
CA PRO A 170 6.42 2.14 33.69
C PRO A 170 5.18 2.58 34.48
N TRP A 171 4.29 3.35 33.86
CA TRP A 171 3.04 3.78 34.49
C TRP A 171 2.10 2.60 34.79
N VAL A 172 1.90 1.71 33.83
CA VAL A 172 1.08 0.49 34.01
C VAL A 172 1.72 -0.46 35.03
N ALA A 173 3.05 -0.64 34.95
CA ALA A 173 3.82 -1.49 35.86
C ALA A 173 3.72 -1.06 37.34
N GLY A 174 3.38 0.21 37.60
CA GLY A 174 3.14 0.72 38.94
C GLY A 174 1.89 0.16 39.63
N LYS A 175 0.96 -0.46 38.90
CA LYS A 175 -0.28 -1.03 39.46
C LYS A 175 -0.53 -2.50 39.12
N THR A 176 0.18 -3.07 38.14
CA THR A 176 0.05 -4.48 37.76
C THR A 176 1.37 -5.05 37.25
N GLU A 177 1.53 -6.36 37.35
CA GLU A 177 2.63 -7.06 36.68
C GLU A 177 2.36 -7.12 35.17
N ILE A 178 3.37 -6.78 34.37
CA ILE A 178 3.34 -6.83 32.91
C ILE A 178 4.09 -8.09 32.46
N PRO A 179 3.45 -9.00 31.70
CA PRO A 179 4.09 -10.20 31.16
C PRO A 179 5.36 -9.89 30.39
N ASP A 180 6.34 -10.79 30.46
CA ASP A 180 7.64 -10.61 29.80
C ASP A 180 7.49 -10.53 28.27
N GLU A 181 6.50 -11.22 27.69
CA GLU A 181 6.22 -11.17 26.26
C GLU A 181 5.78 -9.78 25.80
N VAL A 182 4.96 -9.10 26.60
CA VAL A 182 4.50 -7.73 26.32
C VAL A 182 5.65 -6.73 26.54
N ARG A 183 6.49 -6.95 27.56
CA ARG A 183 7.61 -6.06 27.90
C ARG A 183 8.79 -6.18 26.93
N GLY A 184 9.08 -7.38 26.46
CA GLY A 184 10.25 -7.72 25.64
C GLY A 184 9.98 -7.81 24.14
N GLY A 185 8.73 -7.69 23.69
CA GLY A 185 8.37 -7.85 22.28
C GLY A 185 9.02 -6.86 21.30
N TYR A 186 9.69 -5.83 21.81
CA TYR A 186 10.46 -4.88 21.00
C TYR A 186 11.78 -5.46 20.45
N ASP A 187 12.29 -6.54 21.05
CA ASP A 187 13.54 -7.17 20.64
C ASP A 187 13.42 -7.69 19.20
N GLY A 188 14.35 -7.26 18.33
CA GLY A 188 14.38 -7.64 16.91
C GLY A 188 13.58 -6.74 15.97
N ILE A 189 12.60 -5.96 16.42
CA ILE A 189 11.85 -5.06 15.50
C ILE A 189 12.76 -3.97 14.95
N GLU A 190 13.61 -3.36 15.79
CA GLU A 190 14.56 -2.35 15.34
C GLU A 190 15.58 -2.91 14.32
N GLU A 191 16.03 -4.15 14.52
CA GLU A 191 16.93 -4.84 13.61
C GLU A 191 16.26 -5.09 12.26
N LEU A 192 15.00 -5.51 12.26
CA LEU A 192 14.19 -5.70 11.05
C LEU A 192 13.95 -4.37 10.31
N ILE A 193 13.69 -3.27 11.02
CA ILE A 193 13.61 -1.93 10.42
C ILE A 193 14.94 -1.59 9.75
N GLN A 194 16.07 -1.80 10.42
CA GLN A 194 17.40 -1.53 9.86
C GLN A 194 17.71 -2.40 8.63
N GLU A 195 17.24 -3.65 8.59
CA GLU A 195 17.36 -4.50 7.41
C GLU A 195 16.56 -3.95 6.21
N VAL A 196 15.36 -3.43 6.44
CA VAL A 196 14.58 -2.76 5.38
C VAL A 196 15.29 -1.48 4.94
N GLU A 197 15.78 -0.64 5.86
CA GLU A 197 16.55 0.57 5.53
C GLU A 197 17.82 0.24 4.71
N ALA A 198 18.55 -0.82 5.09
CA ALA A 198 19.72 -1.30 4.36
C ALA A 198 19.40 -1.74 2.92
N SER A 199 18.17 -2.15 2.66
CA SER A 199 17.70 -2.50 1.31
C SER A 199 17.75 -1.32 0.35
N GLU A 200 17.61 -0.08 0.84
CA GLU A 200 17.74 1.13 0.01
C GLU A 200 19.19 1.30 -0.47
N ALA A 201 20.16 1.09 0.42
CA ALA A 201 21.58 1.19 0.08
C ALA A 201 21.99 0.10 -0.92
N GLU A 202 21.48 -1.12 -0.76
CA GLU A 202 21.64 -2.20 -1.74
C GLU A 202 21.09 -1.79 -3.11
N TYR A 203 19.85 -1.27 -3.17
CA TYR A 203 19.23 -0.80 -4.39
C TYR A 203 20.06 0.29 -5.09
N LYS A 204 20.44 1.35 -4.36
CA LYS A 204 21.29 2.44 -4.88
C LYS A 204 22.64 1.94 -5.37
N SER A 205 23.18 0.86 -4.80
CA SER A 205 24.42 0.23 -5.28
C SER A 205 24.20 -0.47 -6.63
N LEU A 206 23.14 -1.28 -6.75
CA LEU A 206 22.77 -1.99 -7.98
C LEU A 206 22.45 -1.03 -9.12
N GLU A 207 21.65 0.00 -8.86
CA GLU A 207 21.28 1.04 -9.83
C GLU A 207 22.52 1.75 -10.39
N ARG A 208 23.46 2.14 -9.52
CA ARG A 208 24.74 2.75 -9.94
C ARG A 208 25.61 1.80 -10.76
N ALA A 209 25.61 0.50 -10.44
CA ALA A 209 26.38 -0.49 -11.19
C ALA A 209 25.81 -0.68 -12.61
N ILE A 210 24.48 -0.74 -12.74
CA ILE A 210 23.77 -0.81 -14.03
C ILE A 210 24.04 0.46 -14.85
N ARG A 211 23.89 1.65 -14.26
CA ARG A 211 24.14 2.93 -14.95
C ARG A 211 25.58 3.07 -15.45
N LYS A 212 26.55 2.48 -14.77
CA LYS A 212 27.97 2.47 -15.17
C LYS A 212 28.31 1.38 -16.20
N GLY A 213 27.34 0.58 -16.65
CA GLY A 213 27.57 -0.57 -17.52
C GLY A 213 28.40 -1.68 -16.88
N LYS A 214 28.62 -1.64 -15.56
CA LYS A 214 29.29 -2.73 -14.83
C LYS A 214 28.43 -3.99 -14.78
N ILE A 215 27.13 -3.79 -14.91
CA ILE A 215 26.14 -4.85 -15.11
C ILE A 215 25.41 -4.47 -16.40
N PRO A 216 25.42 -5.31 -17.45
CA PRO A 216 24.83 -4.96 -18.74
C PRO A 216 23.35 -4.66 -18.54
N PRO A 217 22.80 -3.52 -19.01
CA PRO A 217 21.39 -3.17 -18.77
C PRO A 217 20.47 -4.26 -19.29
N ALA A 218 19.30 -4.37 -18.67
CA ALA A 218 18.27 -5.28 -19.14
C ALA A 218 18.01 -4.92 -20.61
N SER A 219 18.45 -5.75 -21.56
CA SER A 219 17.94 -5.62 -22.91
C SER A 219 16.45 -5.84 -22.77
N VAL A 220 15.68 -4.76 -22.91
CA VAL A 220 14.26 -4.85 -23.14
C VAL A 220 14.17 -5.71 -24.39
N GLU A 221 13.88 -6.99 -24.22
CA GLU A 221 13.39 -7.79 -25.33
C GLU A 221 12.06 -7.11 -25.69
N THR A 222 12.14 -6.08 -26.53
CA THR A 222 11.02 -5.69 -27.36
C THR A 222 10.78 -6.92 -28.20
N SER A 223 9.92 -7.81 -27.71
CA SER A 223 9.20 -8.72 -28.57
C SER A 223 8.41 -7.81 -29.51
N VAL A 224 9.03 -7.45 -30.64
CA VAL A 224 8.35 -6.83 -31.76
C VAL A 224 7.44 -7.93 -32.30
N VAL A 225 6.30 -8.09 -31.64
CA VAL A 225 5.16 -8.79 -32.21
C VAL A 225 4.73 -7.89 -33.35
N ARG A 226 5.10 -8.25 -34.58
CA ARG A 226 4.56 -7.64 -35.80
C ARG A 226 3.08 -7.98 -35.82
N SER A 227 2.25 -7.05 -35.37
CA SER A 227 0.81 -7.15 -35.45
C SER A 227 0.36 -6.89 -36.89
N ASP A 228 0.32 -7.94 -37.72
CA ASP A 228 -0.45 -7.91 -38.96
C ASP A 228 -1.93 -8.09 -38.61
N THR A 229 -2.62 -7.00 -38.26
CA THR A 229 -4.05 -7.01 -37.94
C THR A 229 -4.89 -6.79 -39.19
N SER A 230 -5.47 -7.86 -39.73
CA SER A 230 -6.76 -7.81 -40.44
C SER A 230 -7.89 -8.10 -39.45
N ALA A 231 -8.78 -7.13 -39.23
CA ALA A 231 -9.92 -7.24 -38.33
C ALA A 231 -11.05 -8.13 -38.88
N PRO A 232 -11.88 -8.71 -38.01
CA PRO A 232 -13.31 -8.72 -38.29
C PRO A 232 -14.20 -8.26 -37.12
N SER A 233 -15.09 -7.37 -37.51
CA SER A 233 -16.47 -7.06 -37.08
C SER A 233 -17.17 -7.89 -35.98
N THR A 234 -17.68 -7.12 -35.00
CA THR A 234 -19.05 -7.11 -34.43
C THR A 234 -19.67 -8.39 -33.85
N LEU A 235 -20.01 -8.38 -32.56
CA LEU A 235 -21.25 -8.96 -32.00
C LEU A 235 -21.61 -8.29 -30.66
N GLY A 236 -22.91 -8.05 -30.46
CA GLY A 236 -23.51 -7.10 -29.51
C GLY A 236 -23.81 -7.61 -28.08
N PRO A 237 -24.62 -6.86 -27.30
CA PRO A 237 -24.68 -6.99 -25.85
C PRO A 237 -25.74 -7.99 -25.37
N LEU A 238 -25.41 -8.74 -24.31
CA LEU A 238 -26.36 -9.56 -23.55
C LEU A 238 -26.58 -8.97 -22.16
N SER A 239 -27.86 -8.82 -21.84
CA SER A 239 -28.46 -8.12 -20.71
C SER A 239 -28.74 -9.04 -19.53
N GLN A 240 -28.61 -8.47 -18.32
CA GLN A 240 -29.36 -8.67 -17.07
C GLN A 240 -29.50 -10.06 -16.40
N GLY A 241 -29.32 -10.03 -15.08
CA GLY A 241 -29.79 -11.04 -14.13
C GLY A 241 -29.39 -10.74 -12.69
N HIS A 242 -30.09 -9.79 -12.05
CA HIS A 242 -30.06 -9.60 -10.59
C HIS A 242 -31.00 -10.63 -9.95
N GLU A 243 -30.51 -11.40 -8.97
CA GLU A 243 -31.39 -12.02 -7.96
C GLU A 243 -30.88 -11.77 -6.54
N ASN A 244 -31.80 -11.21 -5.75
CA ASN A 244 -31.75 -11.04 -4.30
C ASN A 244 -31.98 -12.38 -3.60
N ILE A 245 -31.18 -12.71 -2.59
CA ILE A 245 -31.57 -13.69 -1.57
C ILE A 245 -31.45 -13.06 -0.18
N LYS A 246 -32.60 -13.03 0.50
CA LYS A 246 -32.87 -12.57 1.85
C LYS A 246 -33.13 -13.81 2.71
N ALA A 247 -32.43 -13.98 3.84
CA ALA A 247 -32.79 -14.91 4.92
C ALA A 247 -32.18 -14.33 6.20
N LYS A 248 -32.91 -13.76 7.17
CA LYS A 248 -33.98 -14.22 8.07
C LYS A 248 -33.51 -15.24 9.11
N ASN A 249 -33.28 -14.69 10.30
CA ASN A 249 -32.99 -15.33 11.60
C ASN A 249 -33.90 -16.50 11.97
N ARG A 250 -33.37 -17.46 12.74
CA ARG A 250 -34.10 -18.11 13.83
C ARG A 250 -33.18 -18.75 14.88
N GLU A 251 -33.44 -18.40 16.13
CA GLU A 251 -32.95 -19.04 17.36
C GLU A 251 -33.43 -20.49 17.52
N LYS A 252 -32.59 -21.35 18.12
CA LYS A 252 -32.97 -22.20 19.27
C LYS A 252 -31.78 -23.02 19.80
N ALA A 253 -31.56 -22.97 21.11
CA ALA A 253 -30.87 -24.00 21.89
C ALA A 253 -31.75 -25.26 22.03
N PRO A 254 -31.16 -26.42 22.34
CA PRO A 254 -31.16 -26.85 23.74
C PRO A 254 -29.88 -27.58 24.23
N ASP A 255 -29.84 -27.75 25.54
CA ASP A 255 -28.92 -28.56 26.35
C ASP A 255 -28.87 -30.04 25.92
N GLU A 256 -27.71 -30.69 26.05
CA GLU A 256 -27.52 -31.94 26.83
C GLU A 256 -26.07 -32.48 26.81
N GLU A 257 -25.65 -32.88 28.01
CA GLU A 257 -24.74 -33.97 28.45
C GLU A 257 -23.68 -34.62 27.52
N GLY A 258 -22.44 -34.61 28.02
CA GLY A 258 -21.75 -35.82 28.50
C GLY A 258 -21.27 -36.88 27.48
N GLY A 259 -19.98 -36.84 27.12
CA GLY A 259 -19.27 -38.02 26.59
C GLY A 259 -17.82 -37.73 26.16
N PRO A 260 -16.81 -38.55 26.53
CA PRO A 260 -15.41 -38.31 26.21
C PRO A 260 -15.12 -38.70 24.75
N ALA A 261 -14.70 -37.72 23.93
CA ALA A 261 -14.36 -37.94 22.53
C ALA A 261 -12.92 -38.45 22.37
N SER A 262 -12.83 -39.61 21.74
CA SER A 262 -11.63 -40.30 21.28
C SER A 262 -10.75 -39.45 20.35
N ALA A 263 -9.44 -39.65 20.44
CA ALA A 263 -8.44 -39.06 19.58
C ALA A 263 -8.71 -39.36 18.08
N PRO A 264 -8.59 -38.38 17.17
CA PRO A 264 -8.74 -38.63 15.74
C PRO A 264 -7.47 -39.26 15.16
N ALA A 265 -7.71 -40.29 14.34
CA ALA A 265 -6.71 -41.00 13.56
C ALA A 265 -6.00 -40.06 12.57
N SER A 266 -4.68 -40.23 12.48
CA SER A 266 -3.81 -39.55 11.51
C SER A 266 -4.21 -39.90 10.08
N LEU A 267 -4.53 -38.88 9.29
CA LEU A 267 -4.65 -39.01 7.83
C LEU A 267 -3.25 -38.96 7.19
N PRO A 268 -3.01 -39.74 6.11
CA PRO A 268 -1.73 -39.71 5.41
C PRO A 268 -1.55 -38.39 4.66
N ALA A 269 -0.39 -37.76 4.85
CA ALA A 269 0.03 -36.59 4.09
C ALA A 269 0.20 -36.96 2.61
N THR A 270 -0.77 -36.60 1.77
CA THR A 270 -0.58 -36.53 0.32
C THR A 270 0.30 -35.33 -0.01
N SER A 271 1.57 -35.60 -0.29
CA SER A 271 2.52 -34.68 -0.89
C SER A 271 2.01 -34.23 -2.27
N LEU A 272 1.42 -33.04 -2.34
CA LEU A 272 1.24 -32.32 -3.60
C LEU A 272 2.60 -31.72 -3.96
N ALA A 273 3.34 -32.41 -4.83
CA ALA A 273 4.52 -31.85 -5.46
C ALA A 273 4.11 -30.64 -6.31
N SER A 274 4.42 -29.43 -5.83
CA SER A 274 4.34 -28.21 -6.62
C SER A 274 5.16 -28.37 -7.89
N ALA A 275 4.53 -28.16 -9.04
CA ALA A 275 5.22 -28.10 -10.32
C ALA A 275 6.32 -27.02 -10.27
N PRO A 276 7.53 -27.31 -10.77
CA PRO A 276 8.59 -26.31 -10.82
C PRO A 276 8.17 -25.17 -11.74
N ALA A 277 8.21 -23.94 -11.21
CA ALA A 277 7.98 -22.73 -12.00
C ALA A 277 8.90 -22.75 -13.24
N PRO A 278 8.41 -22.31 -14.43
CA PRO A 278 9.20 -22.29 -15.65
C PRO A 278 10.47 -21.47 -15.42
N SER A 279 11.62 -22.10 -15.69
CA SER A 279 12.93 -21.46 -15.55
C SER A 279 13.08 -20.35 -16.61
N PRO A 280 13.32 -19.09 -16.22
CA PRO A 280 13.49 -17.99 -17.17
C PRO A 280 14.88 -18.12 -17.81
N LYS A 281 14.95 -18.76 -18.98
CA LYS A 281 16.24 -19.10 -19.60
C LYS A 281 16.94 -17.91 -20.28
N ASN A 282 16.29 -16.75 -20.48
CA ASN A 282 16.85 -15.65 -21.29
C ASN A 282 16.86 -14.26 -20.61
N THR A 283 16.59 -14.14 -19.31
CA THR A 283 16.60 -12.81 -18.68
C THR A 283 18.03 -12.25 -18.55
N PRO A 284 18.31 -11.00 -18.99
CA PRO A 284 19.60 -10.36 -18.81
C PRO A 284 20.03 -10.37 -17.34
N LEU A 285 21.32 -10.60 -17.09
CA LEU A 285 21.90 -10.72 -15.73
C LEU A 285 21.64 -9.48 -14.84
N SER A 286 21.43 -8.29 -15.41
CA SER A 286 21.05 -7.08 -14.66
C SER A 286 19.66 -7.09 -14.08
N SER A 287 18.64 -7.47 -14.85
CA SER A 287 17.27 -7.52 -14.35
C SER A 287 17.15 -8.54 -13.24
N ARG A 288 17.86 -9.67 -13.37
CA ARG A 288 17.91 -10.71 -12.34
C ARG A 288 18.37 -10.18 -10.99
N SER A 289 19.40 -9.34 -10.96
CA SER A 289 19.94 -8.78 -9.71
C SER A 289 18.93 -7.85 -9.00
N LEU A 290 18.17 -7.06 -9.75
CA LEU A 290 17.13 -6.19 -9.20
C LEU A 290 15.86 -6.96 -8.79
N TYR A 291 15.46 -7.99 -9.51
CA TYR A 291 14.38 -8.88 -9.08
C TYR A 291 14.76 -9.68 -7.83
N ASP A 292 16.00 -10.16 -7.75
CA ASP A 292 16.51 -10.84 -6.55
C ASP A 292 16.53 -9.89 -5.34
N TRP A 293 16.92 -8.63 -5.55
CA TRP A 293 16.82 -7.59 -4.53
C TRP A 293 15.38 -7.37 -4.07
N ARG A 294 14.43 -7.23 -5.01
CA ARG A 294 13.00 -7.04 -4.69
C ARG A 294 12.45 -8.22 -3.89
N ARG A 295 12.81 -9.46 -4.26
CA ARG A 295 12.43 -10.66 -3.49
C ARG A 295 12.94 -10.63 -2.05
N ARG A 296 14.18 -10.16 -1.83
CA ARG A 296 14.72 -9.97 -0.46
C ARG A 296 14.00 -8.87 0.29
N LEU A 297 13.65 -7.75 -0.36
CA LEU A 297 12.86 -6.69 0.26
C LEU A 297 11.49 -7.20 0.73
N ILE A 298 10.78 -7.98 -0.10
CA ILE A 298 9.51 -8.62 0.28
C ILE A 298 9.70 -9.50 1.53
N ALA A 299 10.72 -10.36 1.55
CA ALA A 299 10.99 -11.23 2.70
C ALA A 299 11.42 -10.48 3.98
N ARG A 300 12.01 -9.29 3.85
CA ARG A 300 12.31 -8.42 5.00
C ARG A 300 11.06 -7.74 5.55
N LEU A 301 10.21 -7.23 4.66
CA LEU A 301 8.93 -6.62 5.04
C LEU A 301 7.98 -7.64 5.68
N ASP A 302 7.85 -8.84 5.12
CA ASP A 302 7.02 -9.91 5.70
C ASP A 302 7.42 -10.25 7.15
N ARG A 303 8.73 -10.35 7.42
CA ARG A 303 9.23 -10.54 8.78
C ARG A 303 8.95 -9.34 9.68
N LEU A 304 9.21 -8.12 9.20
CA LEU A 304 8.92 -6.90 9.96
C LEU A 304 7.43 -6.79 10.31
N SER A 305 6.54 -7.02 9.35
CA SER A 305 5.10 -7.02 9.54
C SER A 305 4.67 -8.06 10.55
N HIS A 306 5.14 -9.30 10.41
CA HIS A 306 4.82 -10.37 11.34
C HIS A 306 5.18 -10.00 12.77
N HIS A 307 6.40 -9.53 13.01
CA HIS A 307 6.85 -9.15 14.35
C HIS A 307 6.07 -7.95 14.91
N LEU A 308 5.82 -6.91 14.11
CA LEU A 308 5.03 -5.76 14.55
C LEU A 308 3.58 -6.15 14.88
N ILE A 309 2.93 -6.97 14.05
CA ILE A 309 1.54 -7.40 14.28
C ILE A 309 1.46 -8.25 15.54
N VAL A 310 2.33 -9.27 15.69
CA VAL A 310 2.35 -10.12 16.89
C VAL A 310 2.57 -9.29 18.15
N HIS A 311 3.49 -8.32 18.09
CA HIS A 311 3.77 -7.46 19.23
C HIS A 311 2.58 -6.57 19.59
N MET A 312 2.00 -5.85 18.62
CA MET A 312 0.81 -5.01 18.84
C MET A 312 -0.38 -5.84 19.36
N ASP A 313 -0.56 -7.07 18.89
CA ASP A 313 -1.63 -7.96 19.36
C ASP A 313 -1.42 -8.37 20.84
N GLN A 314 -0.17 -8.60 21.26
CA GLN A 314 0.16 -8.87 22.67
C GLN A 314 -0.13 -7.66 23.55
N GLU A 315 0.28 -6.46 23.10
CA GLU A 315 0.02 -5.20 23.79
C GLU A 315 -1.48 -4.94 23.94
N GLU A 316 -2.24 -5.08 22.85
CA GLU A 316 -3.70 -4.90 22.83
C GLU A 316 -4.45 -5.96 23.62
N SER A 317 -3.90 -7.16 23.76
CA SER A 317 -4.50 -8.21 24.60
C SER A 317 -4.32 -7.92 26.09
N PHE A 318 -3.29 -7.13 26.45
CA PHE A 318 -2.91 -6.90 27.84
C PHE A 318 -3.29 -5.50 28.33
N PHE A 319 -2.87 -4.43 27.64
CA PHE A 319 -2.97 -3.08 28.14
C PHE A 319 -4.39 -2.54 28.24
N PRO A 320 -5.27 -2.62 27.22
CA PRO A 320 -6.64 -2.13 27.37
C PRO A 320 -7.37 -2.76 28.57
N PRO A 321 -7.37 -4.10 28.77
CA PRO A 321 -7.97 -4.71 29.97
C PRO A 321 -7.31 -4.27 31.29
N ALA A 322 -5.98 -4.18 31.34
CA ALA A 322 -5.25 -3.75 32.53
C ALA A 322 -5.57 -2.28 32.88
N VAL A 323 -5.59 -1.41 31.87
CA VAL A 323 -5.87 0.01 32.01
C VAL A 323 -7.28 0.23 32.53
N LEU A 324 -8.27 -0.45 31.93
CA LEU A 324 -9.66 -0.41 32.37
C LEU A 324 -9.81 -0.86 33.84
N ARG A 325 -9.03 -1.87 34.26
CA ARG A 325 -9.12 -2.44 35.61
C ARG A 325 -8.48 -1.58 36.68
N TYR A 326 -7.32 -0.97 36.39
CA TYR A 326 -6.47 -0.34 37.41
C TYR A 326 -6.42 1.17 37.34
N PHE A 327 -6.94 1.78 36.28
CA PHE A 327 -6.82 3.22 36.03
C PHE A 327 -8.15 3.82 35.57
N SER A 328 -8.33 5.09 35.91
CA SER A 328 -9.40 5.91 35.36
C SER A 328 -9.00 6.48 34.00
N GLN A 329 -10.01 6.83 33.18
CA GLN A 329 -9.78 7.55 31.93
C GLN A 329 -8.93 8.80 32.14
N HIS A 330 -9.21 9.57 33.20
CA HIS A 330 -8.46 10.78 33.50
C HIS A 330 -6.98 10.53 33.86
N GLU A 331 -6.65 9.38 34.43
CA GLU A 331 -5.25 9.00 34.65
C GLU A 331 -4.54 8.70 33.33
N GLU A 332 -5.15 7.91 32.43
CA GLU A 332 -4.55 7.65 31.11
C GLU A 332 -4.41 8.94 30.31
N GLU A 333 -5.43 9.80 30.28
CA GLU A 333 -5.38 11.06 29.55
C GLU A 333 -4.19 11.94 29.95
N ARG A 334 -3.85 12.00 31.24
CA ARG A 334 -2.67 12.74 31.72
C ARG A 334 -1.36 12.12 31.25
N ILE A 335 -1.30 10.80 31.14
CA ILE A 335 -0.13 10.10 30.61
C ILE A 335 -0.01 10.32 29.11
N LEU A 336 -1.10 10.23 28.35
CA LEU A 336 -1.11 10.53 26.92
C LEU A 336 -0.69 11.98 26.62
N GLU A 337 -1.07 12.93 27.48
CA GLU A 337 -0.59 14.32 27.37
C GLU A 337 0.94 14.40 27.51
N GLN A 338 1.54 13.67 28.46
CA GLN A 338 2.99 13.59 28.61
C GLN A 338 3.64 12.96 27.36
N MET A 339 3.05 11.90 26.81
CA MET A 339 3.53 11.25 25.58
C MET A 339 3.57 12.23 24.40
N SER A 340 2.53 13.06 24.25
CA SER A 340 2.39 14.04 23.16
C SER A 340 3.33 15.25 23.26
N SER A 341 3.89 15.52 24.44
CA SER A 341 4.74 16.68 24.71
C SER A 341 6.20 16.50 24.28
N ALA A 342 6.61 15.29 23.92
CA ALA A 342 8.00 15.01 23.57
C ALA A 342 8.36 15.54 22.17
N SER A 343 9.63 15.90 21.99
CA SER A 343 10.20 16.69 20.88
C SER A 343 9.98 16.15 19.45
N ALA A 344 9.42 14.95 19.30
CA ALA A 344 9.14 14.29 18.01
C ALA A 344 7.65 14.29 17.61
N ALA A 345 6.81 15.07 18.29
CA ALA A 345 5.36 15.14 18.01
C ALA A 345 5.01 15.44 16.53
N HIS A 346 5.92 16.07 15.78
CA HIS A 346 5.75 16.36 14.36
C HIS A 346 5.68 15.10 13.46
N LEU A 347 6.17 13.95 13.93
CA LEU A 347 6.12 12.67 13.21
C LEU A 347 4.82 11.90 13.54
N GLU A 348 4.47 11.85 14.82
CA GLU A 348 3.33 11.06 15.32
C GLU A 348 1.99 11.76 15.08
N LEU A 349 1.90 13.05 15.41
CA LEU A 349 0.62 13.76 15.43
C LEU A 349 -0.09 13.79 14.07
N PRO A 350 0.57 13.99 12.92
CA PRO A 350 -0.13 13.92 11.63
C PRO A 350 -0.80 12.57 11.39
N MET A 351 -0.11 11.46 11.71
CA MET A 351 -0.66 10.11 11.51
C MET A 351 -1.77 9.81 12.50
N VAL A 352 -1.60 10.15 13.77
CA VAL A 352 -2.67 10.01 14.79
C VAL A 352 -3.89 10.86 14.41
N LEU A 353 -3.70 12.08 13.92
CA LEU A 353 -4.82 12.95 13.56
C LEU A 353 -5.60 12.45 12.33
N LEU A 354 -4.93 11.78 11.40
CA LEU A 354 -5.56 11.09 10.28
C LEU A 354 -6.23 9.79 10.74
N ALA A 355 -5.60 9.05 11.65
CA ALA A 355 -6.18 7.88 12.30
C ALA A 355 -7.51 8.23 13.00
N MET A 356 -7.54 9.39 13.67
CA MET A 356 -8.74 9.91 14.31
C MET A 356 -9.88 10.25 13.35
N ASP A 357 -9.61 10.53 12.07
CA ASP A 357 -10.66 10.71 11.07
C ASP A 357 -11.32 9.37 10.69
N VAL A 358 -10.64 8.25 10.92
CA VAL A 358 -11.11 6.90 10.55
C VAL A 358 -11.67 6.16 11.76
N TRP A 359 -10.91 6.07 12.85
CA TRP A 359 -11.24 5.27 14.05
C TRP A 359 -11.62 6.12 15.27
N GLY A 360 -11.50 7.44 15.17
CA GLY A 360 -11.98 8.37 16.19
C GLY A 360 -13.38 8.88 15.87
N SER A 361 -14.06 9.44 16.87
CA SER A 361 -15.23 10.29 16.62
C SER A 361 -14.79 11.74 16.36
N PRO A 362 -15.60 12.56 15.67
CA PRO A 362 -15.34 13.99 15.53
C PRO A 362 -15.12 14.68 16.88
N GLU A 363 -15.83 14.26 17.92
CA GLU A 363 -15.70 14.76 19.29
C GLU A 363 -14.37 14.33 19.90
N THR A 364 -13.93 13.08 19.71
CA THR A 364 -12.62 12.58 20.17
C THR A 364 -11.49 13.40 19.52
N LYS A 365 -11.57 13.64 18.21
CA LYS A 365 -10.60 14.46 17.49
C LYS A 365 -10.58 15.90 17.98
N ALA A 366 -11.74 16.51 18.18
CA ALA A 366 -11.86 17.86 18.71
C ALA A 366 -11.31 17.96 20.15
N ALA A 367 -11.59 16.98 21.00
CA ALA A 367 -11.09 16.90 22.37
C ALA A 367 -9.56 16.76 22.40
N PHE A 368 -9.00 15.90 21.55
CA PHE A 368 -7.56 15.74 21.41
C PHE A 368 -6.87 17.03 20.96
N LEU A 369 -7.38 17.67 19.91
CA LEU A 369 -6.86 18.95 19.44
C LEU A 369 -6.90 20.01 20.56
N LYS A 370 -7.96 20.01 21.39
CA LYS A 370 -8.10 20.93 22.52
C LYS A 370 -7.01 20.77 23.58
N LYS A 371 -6.49 19.55 23.78
CA LYS A 371 -5.39 19.25 24.72
C LYS A 371 -4.03 19.74 24.24
N LEU A 372 -3.82 19.85 22.93
CA LEU A 372 -2.61 20.45 22.38
C LEU A 372 -2.53 21.94 22.74
N SER A 373 -1.33 22.40 23.10
CA SER A 373 -1.06 23.83 23.28
C SER A 373 -1.43 24.61 22.02
N ARG A 374 -1.78 25.90 22.16
CA ARG A 374 -2.16 26.73 21.01
C ARG A 374 -1.09 26.74 19.92
N ALA A 375 0.18 26.76 20.33
CA ALA A 375 1.32 26.70 19.42
C ALA A 375 1.45 25.32 18.75
N ALA A 376 1.37 24.22 19.50
CA ALA A 376 1.42 22.87 18.92
C ALA A 376 0.29 22.65 17.91
N ARG A 377 -0.94 23.08 18.24
CA ARG A 377 -2.09 23.01 17.32
C ARG A 377 -1.89 23.86 16.07
N TYR A 378 -1.37 25.08 16.21
CA TYR A 378 -1.04 25.93 15.08
C TYR A 378 0.01 25.27 14.18
N THR A 379 1.09 24.74 14.77
CA THR A 379 2.17 24.10 14.03
C THR A 379 1.71 22.82 13.34
N LEU A 380 0.89 22.00 14.01
CA LEU A 380 0.27 20.81 13.46
C LEU A 380 -0.58 21.16 12.23
N ASN A 381 -1.52 22.10 12.36
CA ASN A 381 -2.45 22.44 11.28
C ASN A 381 -1.77 23.16 10.11
N THR A 382 -0.81 24.05 10.39
CA THR A 382 -0.20 24.91 9.39
C THR A 382 0.94 24.22 8.65
N TYR A 383 1.77 23.47 9.38
CA TYR A 383 3.01 22.92 8.84
C TYR A 383 2.99 21.40 8.81
N TRP A 384 2.81 20.72 9.94
CA TRP A 384 3.05 19.27 9.99
C TRP A 384 2.05 18.47 9.19
N LEU A 385 0.75 18.71 9.38
CA LEU A 385 -0.30 18.01 8.64
C LEU A 385 -0.27 18.36 7.15
N SER A 386 -0.02 19.63 6.83
CA SER A 386 0.11 20.11 5.44
C SER A 386 1.31 19.47 4.74
N SER A 387 2.47 19.43 5.42
CA SER A 387 3.69 18.79 4.95
C SER A 387 3.45 17.29 4.75
N TYR A 388 2.95 16.60 5.78
CA TYR A 388 2.61 15.18 5.73
C TYR A 388 1.68 14.87 4.55
N LYS A 389 0.60 15.63 4.36
CA LYS A 389 -0.33 15.43 3.23
C LYS A 389 0.34 15.67 1.87
N LYS A 390 1.19 16.70 1.75
CA LYS A 390 1.79 17.10 0.46
C LYS A 390 3.00 16.25 0.06
N SER A 391 3.77 15.75 1.01
CA SER A 391 4.94 14.91 0.74
C SER A 391 4.62 13.44 1.00
N VAL A 392 4.44 13.06 2.26
CA VAL A 392 4.34 11.67 2.72
C VAL A 392 3.09 10.97 2.17
N ALA A 393 1.89 11.51 2.42
CA ALA A 393 0.65 10.92 1.94
C ALA A 393 0.56 10.93 0.42
N ARG A 394 1.03 12.01 -0.22
CA ARG A 394 1.07 12.10 -1.68
C ARG A 394 2.03 11.09 -2.30
N SER A 395 3.14 10.76 -1.65
CA SER A 395 4.04 9.69 -2.11
C SER A 395 3.32 8.34 -2.11
N LEU A 396 2.54 8.01 -1.08
CA LEU A 396 1.70 6.80 -1.06
C LEU A 396 0.60 6.84 -2.12
N GLU A 397 -0.07 7.98 -2.28
CA GLU A 397 -1.11 8.15 -3.30
C GLU A 397 -0.52 7.97 -4.71
N SER A 398 0.67 8.52 -4.98
CA SER A 398 1.37 8.35 -6.25
C SER A 398 1.75 6.88 -6.51
N LEU A 399 2.19 6.16 -5.46
CA LEU A 399 2.46 4.73 -5.52
C LEU A 399 1.18 3.94 -5.85
N ALA A 400 0.04 4.33 -5.27
CA ALA A 400 -1.26 3.72 -5.56
C ALA A 400 -1.74 4.04 -6.99
N LEU A 401 -1.73 5.32 -7.38
CA LEU A 401 -2.22 5.78 -8.68
C LEU A 401 -1.35 5.37 -9.86
N GLN A 402 -0.18 4.77 -9.62
CA GLN A 402 0.78 4.37 -10.67
C GLN A 402 1.37 5.55 -11.44
N GLU A 403 1.20 6.76 -10.92
CA GLU A 403 1.68 7.99 -11.51
C GLU A 403 2.92 8.48 -10.75
N PRO A 404 3.98 8.92 -11.44
CA PRO A 404 5.07 9.57 -10.74
C PRO A 404 4.49 10.74 -9.95
N PRO A 405 4.96 11.00 -8.72
CA PRO A 405 4.53 12.18 -8.00
C PRO A 405 4.78 13.36 -8.97
N PRO A 406 3.82 14.29 -9.13
CA PRO A 406 4.11 15.50 -9.88
C PRO A 406 5.40 16.03 -9.31
N THR A 407 6.32 16.52 -10.14
CA THR A 407 7.66 16.94 -9.73
C THR A 407 7.55 18.05 -8.69
N VAL A 408 7.21 17.66 -7.47
CA VAL A 408 7.39 18.43 -6.27
C VAL A 408 8.89 18.34 -6.20
N TYR A 409 9.55 19.39 -6.68
CA TYR A 409 10.76 19.85 -6.04
C TYR A 409 10.45 19.71 -4.57
N LEU A 410 10.85 18.60 -3.94
CA LEU A 410 10.92 18.52 -2.51
C LEU A 410 11.89 19.66 -2.24
N PRO A 411 11.43 20.84 -1.76
CA PRO A 411 12.42 21.71 -1.19
C PRO A 411 13.00 20.81 -0.11
N HIS A 412 14.27 20.41 -0.25
CA HIS A 412 15.05 20.11 0.92
C HIS A 412 14.70 21.28 1.84
N MET A 413 13.88 21.04 2.87
CA MET A 413 13.66 22.06 3.88
C MET A 413 15.06 22.25 4.41
N SER A 414 15.71 23.31 3.95
CA SER A 414 17.08 23.56 4.33
C SER A 414 17.06 23.67 5.84
N VAL A 415 18.18 23.34 6.49
CA VAL A 415 18.32 23.52 7.94
C VAL A 415 17.83 24.93 8.35
N ASN A 416 17.92 25.92 7.46
CA ASN A 416 17.38 27.27 7.63
C ASN A 416 15.83 27.35 7.69
N GLN A 417 15.06 26.54 6.96
CA GLN A 417 13.59 26.51 7.11
C GLN A 417 13.15 25.82 8.41
N LEU A 418 13.91 24.81 8.88
CA LEU A 418 13.72 24.25 10.21
C LEU A 418 14.05 25.29 11.30
N LEU A 419 15.09 26.09 11.08
CA LEU A 419 15.51 27.18 11.98
C LEU A 419 14.55 28.38 11.98
N VAL A 420 13.79 28.64 10.92
CA VAL A 420 12.72 29.67 10.93
C VAL A 420 11.50 29.22 11.73
N ALA A 421 11.28 27.90 11.89
CA ALA A 421 10.30 27.37 12.84
C ALA A 421 10.84 27.33 14.30
N ALA A 422 12.17 27.35 14.49
CA ALA A 422 12.81 27.30 15.81
C ALA A 422 12.48 28.48 16.77
N PRO A 423 12.32 29.76 16.34
CA PRO A 423 11.90 30.82 17.27
C PRO A 423 10.48 30.63 17.80
N VAL A 424 9.59 29.92 17.07
CA VAL A 424 8.28 29.52 17.61
C VAL A 424 8.46 28.46 18.70
N PHE A 425 9.41 27.54 18.54
CA PHE A 425 9.74 26.53 19.56
C PHE A 425 10.43 27.13 20.79
N LEU A 426 11.32 28.10 20.62
CA LEU A 426 12.03 28.76 21.74
C LEU A 426 11.08 29.62 22.60
N LEU A 427 10.02 30.16 22.01
CA LEU A 427 8.98 30.88 22.74
C LEU A 427 7.97 29.96 23.43
N CYS A 428 7.87 28.69 23.03
CA CYS A 428 6.95 27.72 23.64
C CYS A 428 7.53 27.00 24.86
N THR A 429 8.84 27.09 25.11
CA THR A 429 9.50 26.50 26.29
C THR A 429 9.72 27.50 27.43
N ILE A 430 9.26 28.75 27.28
CA ILE A 430 9.43 29.85 28.28
C ILE A 430 8.07 30.29 28.87
N SER A 431 7.03 29.46 28.79
CA SER A 431 5.74 29.70 29.46
C SER A 431 5.18 28.38 29.96
#